data_AF-A0A021XB30-F1
#
_entry.id   AF-A0A021XB30-F1
#
_cell.length_a   1.000
_cell.length_b   1.000
_cell.length_c   1.000
_cell.angle_alpha   90.00
_cell.angle_beta   90.00
_cell.angle_gamma   90.00
#
_symmetry.space_group_name_H-M   'P 1'
#
loop_
_entity.id
_entity.type
_entity.pdbx_description
1 polymer ?
#
loop_
_entity_poly.entity_id
_entity_poly.type
_entity_poly.pdbx_seq_one_letter_code
_entity_poly.pdbx_strand_id
1 'polypeptide(L)'
;MTIITSDTLADMRACLNRGETIATIARRYGLKDMAVYQRLRRDLGGPPIPGPANDNNPGRVTRMTPHNGGCSTTSGKMPVTLVRVPSVDGVAVAA
;
A
#
# COMPACT_ATOMS: atom_id res chain seq x y z
N MET A 1 4.19 14.43 14.84
CA MET A 1 3.64 13.93 13.56
C MET A 1 3.29 15.16 12.73
N THR A 2 3.95 15.40 11.60
CA THR A 2 3.74 16.63 10.80
C THR A 2 2.40 16.55 10.08
N ILE A 3 1.50 17.47 10.38
CA ILE A 3 0.17 17.53 9.75
C ILE A 3 0.32 18.34 8.45
N ILE A 4 0.02 17.73 7.31
CA ILE A 4 -0.05 18.42 6.01
C ILE A 4 -1.47 18.96 5.86
N THR A 5 -1.62 20.28 5.95
CA THR A 5 -2.90 20.99 5.77
C THR A 5 -3.33 21.02 4.29
N SER A 6 -4.58 21.41 4.02
CA SER A 6 -5.08 21.63 2.66
C SER A 6 -4.23 22.67 1.91
N ASP A 7 -3.86 23.75 2.59
CA ASP A 7 -3.18 24.88 1.97
C ASP A 7 -1.73 24.52 1.61
N THR A 8 -1.05 23.81 2.51
CA THR A 8 0.29 23.29 2.23
C THR A 8 0.28 22.28 1.07
N LEU A 9 -0.78 21.47 0.95
CA LEU A 9 -0.92 20.56 -0.19
C LEU A 9 -1.14 21.32 -1.51
N ALA A 10 -1.99 22.35 -1.52
CA ALA A 10 -2.22 23.18 -2.70
C ALA A 10 -0.92 23.85 -3.18
N ASP A 11 -0.12 24.33 -2.24
CA ASP A 11 1.18 24.93 -2.51
C ASP A 11 2.20 23.91 -3.06
N MET A 12 2.28 22.70 -2.48
CA MET A 12 3.12 21.62 -3.01
C MET A 12 2.73 21.27 -4.45
N ARG A 13 1.43 21.25 -4.76
CA ARG A 13 0.92 21.01 -6.12
C ARG A 13 1.31 22.14 -7.08
N ALA A 14 1.24 23.39 -6.64
CA ALA A 14 1.72 24.53 -7.42
C ALA A 14 3.22 24.42 -7.70
N CYS A 15 4.03 23.98 -6.73
CA CYS A 15 5.46 23.71 -6.93
C CYS A 15 5.70 22.64 -8.00
N LEU A 16 4.97 21.52 -7.92
CA LEU A 16 5.08 20.44 -8.89
C LEU A 16 4.70 20.90 -10.31
N ASN A 17 3.63 21.70 -10.43
CA ASN A 17 3.19 22.26 -11.71
C ASN A 17 4.20 23.26 -12.32
N ARG A 18 5.03 23.90 -11.49
CA ARG A 18 6.15 24.73 -11.94
C ARG A 18 7.37 23.91 -12.39
N GLY A 19 7.33 22.59 -12.25
CA GLY A 19 8.44 21.69 -12.58
C GLY A 19 9.45 21.50 -11.45
N GLU A 20 9.13 21.89 -10.21
CA GLU A 20 10.00 21.60 -9.07
C GLU A 20 10.03 20.09 -8.78
N THR A 21 11.20 19.58 -8.42
CA THR A 21 11.35 18.15 -8.06
C THR A 21 10.74 17.86 -6.68
N ILE A 22 10.32 16.62 -6.46
CA ILE A 22 9.80 16.15 -5.16
C ILE A 22 10.81 16.40 -4.03
N ALA A 23 12.11 16.20 -4.29
CA ALA A 23 13.16 16.45 -3.31
C ALA A 23 13.27 17.94 -2.92
N THR A 24 13.11 18.85 -3.89
CA THR A 24 13.08 20.30 -3.65
C THR A 24 11.88 20.69 -2.77
N ILE A 25 10.70 20.15 -3.11
CA ILE A 25 9.47 20.38 -2.35
C ILE A 25 9.61 19.82 -0.93
N ALA A 26 10.12 18.60 -0.79
CA ALA A 26 10.34 17.95 0.50
C ALA A 26 11.28 18.75 1.41
N ARG A 27 12.39 19.25 0.87
CA ARG A 27 13.32 20.12 1.60
C ARG A 27 12.66 21.41 2.06
N ARG A 28 11.83 22.04 1.21
CA ARG A 28 11.12 23.28 1.54
C ARG A 28 10.21 23.13 2.76
N TYR A 29 9.52 22.02 2.88
CA TYR A 29 8.56 21.76 3.96
C TYR A 29 9.11 20.90 5.11
N GLY A 30 10.41 20.54 5.07
CA GLY A 30 11.01 19.68 6.09
C GLY A 30 10.39 18.27 6.15
N LEU A 31 9.97 17.73 5.00
CA LEU A 31 9.31 16.43 4.88
C LEU A 31 10.24 15.40 4.25
N LYS A 32 9.91 14.12 4.42
CA LYS A 32 10.55 13.03 3.66
C LYS A 32 10.01 13.04 2.22
N ASP A 33 10.87 12.80 1.24
CA ASP A 33 10.53 12.73 -0.18
C ASP A 33 9.35 11.80 -0.46
N MET A 34 9.35 10.61 0.15
CA MET A 34 8.25 9.65 0.03
C MET A 34 6.92 10.15 0.57
N ALA A 35 6.93 10.97 1.63
CA ALA A 35 5.71 11.55 2.17
C ALA A 35 5.09 12.55 1.19
N VAL A 36 5.93 13.40 0.57
CA VAL A 36 5.50 14.35 -0.46
C VAL A 36 4.98 13.63 -1.70
N TYR A 37 5.73 12.64 -2.20
CA TYR A 37 5.30 11.81 -3.34
C TYR A 37 3.94 11.15 -3.10
N GLN A 38 3.77 10.46 -1.97
CA GLN A 38 2.51 9.77 -1.68
C GLN A 38 1.35 10.74 -1.48
N ARG A 39 1.59 11.94 -0.93
CA ARG A 39 0.54 12.93 -0.72
C ARG A 39 0.09 13.55 -2.06
N LEU A 40 1.02 13.98 -2.90
CA LEU A 40 0.73 14.52 -4.24
C LEU A 40 0.08 13.46 -5.14
N ARG A 41 0.53 12.20 -5.08
CA ARG A 41 -0.06 11.10 -5.86
C ARG A 41 -1.52 10.82 -5.51
N ARG A 42 -1.89 10.92 -4.22
CA ARG A 42 -3.28 10.80 -3.78
C ARG A 42 -4.14 11.97 -4.28
N ASP A 43 -3.58 13.18 -4.29
CA ASP A 43 -4.26 14.39 -4.76
C ASP A 43 -4.50 14.40 -6.28
N LEU A 44 -3.53 13.88 -7.05
CA LEU A 44 -3.58 13.82 -8.51
C LEU A 44 -4.35 12.61 -9.06
N GLY A 45 -4.89 11.73 -8.21
CA GLY A 45 -5.67 10.58 -8.66
C GLY A 45 -4.87 9.48 -9.36
N GLY A 46 -3.62 9.25 -8.93
CA GLY A 46 -2.81 8.14 -9.47
C GLY A 46 -3.48 6.77 -9.26
N PRO A 47 -3.08 5.72 -10.02
CA PRO A 47 -3.69 4.41 -9.91
C PRO A 47 -3.66 3.92 -8.45
N PRO A 48 -4.71 3.23 -7.98
CA PRO A 48 -4.79 2.81 -6.59
C PRO A 48 -3.53 2.03 -6.20
N ILE A 49 -2.99 2.32 -5.00
CA ILE A 49 -1.92 1.49 -4.43
C ILE A 49 -2.51 0.08 -4.33
N PRO A 50 -1.76 -0.97 -4.72
CA PRO A 50 -2.20 -2.34 -4.49
C PRO A 50 -2.63 -2.49 -3.04
N GLY A 51 -3.84 -3.02 -2.82
CA GLY A 51 -4.35 -3.27 -1.48
C GLY A 51 -3.38 -4.16 -0.69
N PRO A 52 -3.51 -4.19 0.65
CA PRO A 52 -2.60 -4.96 1.47
C PRO A 52 -2.56 -6.43 1.04
N ALA A 53 -1.36 -7.01 1.00
CA ALA A 53 -1.15 -8.39 0.56
C ALA A 53 -1.29 -9.42 1.71
N ASN A 54 -1.84 -8.98 2.85
CA ASN A 54 -2.07 -9.80 4.04
C ASN A 54 -3.56 -10.15 4.19
N ASP A 55 -3.91 -10.76 5.32
CA ASP A 55 -5.27 -11.18 5.69
C ASP A 55 -6.24 -10.04 5.99
N ASN A 56 -5.76 -8.81 6.22
CA ASN A 56 -6.61 -7.62 6.33
C ASN A 56 -7.23 -7.19 4.99
N ASN A 57 -7.02 -7.95 3.91
CA ASN A 57 -7.63 -7.74 2.60
C ASN A 57 -8.71 -8.81 2.34
N PRO A 58 -10.00 -8.43 2.18
CA PRO A 58 -11.08 -9.38 1.91
C PRO A 58 -10.85 -10.26 0.67
N GLY A 59 -10.11 -9.75 -0.33
CA GLY A 59 -9.74 -10.48 -1.54
C GLY A 59 -8.54 -11.43 -1.38
N ARG A 60 -8.11 -11.71 -0.15
CA ARG A 60 -7.00 -12.60 0.19
C ARG A 60 -7.43 -13.62 1.26
N VAL A 61 -6.69 -14.73 1.32
CA VAL A 61 -6.81 -15.76 2.35
C VAL A 61 -5.41 -16.19 2.80
N THR A 62 -5.23 -16.42 4.09
CA THR A 62 -3.99 -17.00 4.62
C THR A 62 -4.19 -18.51 4.81
N ARG A 63 -3.33 -19.32 4.19
CA ARG A 63 -3.35 -20.78 4.33
C ARG A 63 -2.02 -21.28 4.85
N MET A 64 -2.08 -22.22 5.79
CA MET A 64 -0.89 -22.90 6.30
C MET A 64 -0.40 -23.93 5.28
N THR A 65 0.73 -23.67 4.64
CA THR A 65 1.29 -24.51 3.57
C THR A 65 2.65 -25.06 3.99
N PRO A 66 2.99 -26.32 3.69
CA PRO A 66 4.33 -26.84 3.96
C PRO A 66 5.41 -26.02 3.24
N HIS A 67 6.46 -25.63 3.97
CA HIS A 67 7.62 -25.00 3.37
C HIS A 67 8.34 -26.05 2.49
N ASN A 68 8.48 -25.79 1.19
CA ASN A 68 9.22 -26.62 0.21
C ASN A 68 8.59 -27.97 -0.23
N GLY A 69 7.35 -27.96 -0.74
CA GLY A 69 6.90 -29.08 -1.59
C GLY A 69 6.39 -30.34 -0.87
N GLY A 70 6.09 -30.27 0.43
CA GLY A 70 5.14 -31.20 1.06
C GLY A 70 5.69 -32.31 1.95
N CYS A 71 6.98 -32.32 2.30
CA CYS A 71 7.54 -33.40 3.13
C CYS A 71 7.50 -33.16 4.66
N SER A 72 7.06 -31.99 5.14
CA SER A 72 7.04 -31.65 6.57
C SER A 72 5.61 -31.48 7.06
N THR A 73 5.06 -32.52 7.70
CA THR A 73 3.61 -32.70 7.86
C THR A 73 2.97 -31.95 9.04
N THR A 74 3.74 -31.40 9.99
CA THR A 74 3.12 -30.59 11.06
C THR A 74 4.02 -29.49 11.62
N SER A 75 5.35 -29.66 11.68
CA SER A 75 6.27 -28.67 12.27
C SER A 75 6.84 -27.64 11.27
N GLY A 76 6.59 -27.80 9.97
CA GLY A 76 7.17 -26.95 8.91
C GLY A 76 6.16 -26.20 8.05
N LYS A 77 4.92 -26.01 8.52
CA LYS A 77 3.93 -25.20 7.79
C LYS A 77 4.17 -23.71 8.05
N MET A 78 4.15 -22.93 6.98
CA MET A 78 4.23 -21.47 7.05
C MET A 78 2.93 -20.83 6.55
N PRO A 79 2.53 -19.69 7.14
CA PRO A 79 1.40 -18.93 6.63
C PRO A 79 1.75 -18.36 5.25
N VAL A 80 0.91 -18.62 4.26
CA VAL A 80 1.03 -18.06 2.91
C VAL A 80 -0.26 -17.33 2.57
N THR A 81 -0.14 -16.06 2.21
CA THR A 81 -1.28 -15.28 1.72
C THR A 81 -1.47 -15.51 0.23
N LEU A 82 -2.68 -15.94 -0.15
CA LEU A 82 -3.07 -16.25 -1.51
C LEU A 82 -4.23 -15.36 -1.96
N VAL A 83 -4.41 -15.23 -3.27
CA VAL A 83 -5.61 -14.63 -3.86
C VAL A 83 -6.82 -15.51 -3.52
N ARG A 84 -7.91 -14.90 -3.05
CA ARG A 84 -9.15 -15.61 -2.77
C ARG A 84 -9.77 -16.11 -4.07
N VAL A 85 -10.11 -17.39 -4.13
CA VAL A 85 -10.82 -17.99 -5.26
C VAL A 85 -12.25 -18.32 -4.82
N PRO A 86 -13.30 -17.69 -5.37
CA PRO A 86 -14.67 -17.85 -4.86
C PRO A 86 -15.18 -19.30 -4.80
N SER A 87 -14.77 -20.14 -5.74
CA SER A 87 -15.15 -21.56 -5.78
C SER A 87 -14.47 -22.43 -4.72
N VAL A 88 -13.38 -21.95 -4.11
CA VAL A 88 -12.57 -22.71 -3.14
C VAL A 88 -12.66 -22.11 -1.74
N ASP A 89 -12.67 -20.78 -1.65
CA ASP A 89 -12.60 -20.00 -0.40
C ASP A 89 -13.91 -19.30 -0.03
N GLY A 90 -14.95 -19.43 -0.87
CA GLY A 90 -16.16 -18.62 -0.77
C GLY A 90 -15.97 -17.17 -1.23
N VAL A 91 -17.06 -16.42 -1.32
CA VAL A 91 -17.06 -15.01 -1.72
C VAL A 91 -16.45 -14.14 -0.62
N ALA A 92 -15.73 -13.08 -1.01
CA ALA A 92 -15.25 -12.09 -0.04
C ALA A 92 -16.45 -11.41 0.62
N VAL A 93 -16.53 -11.48 1.95
CA VAL A 93 -17.50 -10.70 2.71
C VAL A 93 -16.86 -9.34 2.94
N ALA A 94 -17.52 -8.28 2.48
CA ALA A 94 -17.07 -6.91 2.77
C ALA A 94 -17.14 -6.70 4.29
N ALA A 95 -16.04 -6.21 4.86
CA ALA A 95 -15.97 -5.78 6.26
C ALA A 95 -16.74 -4.47 6.46
#